data_AF-A0A925ZXI9-F1
#
_entry.id   AF-A0A925ZXI9-F1
#
_cell.length_a   1.000
_cell.length_b   1.000
_cell.length_c   1.000
_cell.angle_alpha   90.00
_cell.angle_beta   90.00
_cell.angle_gamma   90.00
#
_symmetry.space_group_name_H-M   'P 1'
#
loop_
_entity.id
_entity.type
_entity.pdbx_description
1 polymer ?
#
loop_
_entity_poly.entity_id
_entity_poly.type
_entity_poly.pdbx_seq_one_letter_code
_entity_poly.pdbx_strand_id
1 'polypeptide(L)'
;MVKQQVPKYEMVTMHTARHTFATQSLLRGMPVEVLQKVMGHARLQTTLIYAKIVEDFQHQTMRRIWDGEPVAAELATAEVCQVMVAA
;
A
#
# COMPACT_ATOMS: atom_id res chain seq x y z
N MET A 1 -24.58 -0.37 -5.24
CA MET A 1 -25.17 0.93 -4.83
C MET A 1 -24.04 1.90 -4.51
N VAL A 2 -23.71 2.82 -5.41
CA VAL A 2 -22.74 3.91 -5.16
C VAL A 2 -23.52 5.09 -4.59
N LYS A 3 -23.17 5.53 -3.37
CA LYS A 3 -23.96 6.51 -2.62
C LYS A 3 -23.81 7.94 -3.15
N GLN A 4 -22.69 8.27 -3.79
CA GLN A 4 -22.45 9.55 -4.48
C GLN A 4 -21.16 9.46 -5.31
N GLN A 5 -21.13 10.04 -6.52
CA GLN A 5 -19.89 10.21 -7.27
C GLN A 5 -19.28 11.56 -6.93
N VAL A 6 -18.08 11.55 -6.35
CA VAL A 6 -17.28 12.73 -6.04
C VAL A 6 -15.94 12.64 -6.77
N PRO A 7 -15.35 13.76 -7.19
CA PRO A 7 -14.07 13.74 -7.86
C PRO A 7 -12.97 13.25 -6.89
N LYS A 8 -12.08 12.38 -7.40
CA LYS A 8 -11.11 11.61 -6.58
C LYS A 8 -10.24 12.50 -5.68
N TYR A 9 -9.85 13.68 -6.15
CA TYR A 9 -8.95 14.58 -5.42
C TYR A 9 -9.55 15.08 -4.09
N GLU A 10 -10.88 15.11 -3.95
CA GLU A 10 -11.52 15.51 -2.69
C GLU A 10 -11.36 14.47 -1.58
N MET A 11 -11.11 13.20 -1.94
CA MET A 11 -10.90 12.11 -0.97
C MET A 11 -9.41 11.92 -0.59
N VAL A 12 -8.50 12.59 -1.29
CA VAL A 12 -7.06 12.48 -1.02
C VAL A 12 -6.71 13.48 0.08
N THR A 13 -6.51 12.95 1.29
CA THR A 13 -6.13 13.75 2.47
C THR A 13 -4.76 13.35 2.98
N MET A 14 -4.20 14.11 3.93
CA MET A 14 -2.96 13.75 4.63
C MET A 14 -3.06 12.38 5.32
N HIS A 15 -4.26 12.00 5.76
CA HIS A 15 -4.49 10.68 6.33
C HIS A 15 -4.33 9.58 5.27
N THR A 16 -4.85 9.79 4.06
CA THR A 16 -4.68 8.89 2.91
C THR A 16 -3.21 8.72 2.54
N ALA A 17 -2.43 9.80 2.53
CA ALA A 17 -0.99 9.75 2.30
C ALA A 17 -0.26 8.96 3.39
N ARG A 18 -0.63 9.15 4.66
CA ARG A 18 -0.07 8.39 5.80
C ARG A 18 -0.34 6.89 5.70
N HIS A 19 -1.57 6.51 5.33
CA HIS A 19 -1.92 5.11 5.06
C HIS A 19 -1.10 4.52 3.92
N THR A 20 -0.94 5.30 2.84
CA THR A 20 -0.14 4.89 1.68
C THR A 20 1.32 4.66 2.06
N PHE A 21 1.91 5.56 2.84
CA PHE A 21 3.27 5.41 3.35
C PHE A 21 3.45 4.15 4.20
N ALA A 22 2.50 3.87 5.10
CA ALA A 22 2.55 2.70 5.98
C ALA A 22 2.55 1.40 5.18
N THR A 23 1.57 1.21 4.30
CA THR A 23 1.43 0.00 3.47
C THR A 23 2.63 -0.18 2.54
N GLN A 24 3.07 0.89 1.87
CA GLN A 24 4.22 0.84 0.96
C GLN A 24 5.54 0.53 1.68
N SER A 25 5.72 1.00 2.91
CA SER A 25 6.91 0.71 3.71
C SER A 25 6.97 -0.76 4.11
N LEU A 26 5.84 -1.34 4.52
CA LEU A 26 5.76 -2.77 4.84
C LEU A 26 5.96 -3.66 3.60
N LEU A 27 5.37 -3.28 2.46
CA LEU A 27 5.57 -4.00 1.18
C LEU A 27 7.03 -4.01 0.74
N ARG A 28 7.79 -2.95 1.08
CA ARG A 28 9.24 -2.85 0.86
C ARG A 28 10.08 -3.57 1.92
N GLY A 29 9.45 -4.29 2.85
CA GLY A 29 10.13 -5.10 3.85
C GLY A 29 10.52 -4.35 5.12
N MET A 30 9.98 -3.16 5.38
CA MET A 30 10.20 -2.48 6.65
C MET A 30 9.56 -3.27 7.81
N PRO A 31 10.28 -3.54 8.91
CA PRO A 31 9.69 -4.18 10.08
C PRO A 31 8.59 -3.32 10.71
N VAL A 32 7.49 -3.94 11.16
CA VAL A 32 6.32 -3.24 11.72
C VAL A 32 6.66 -2.39 12.96
N GLU A 33 7.63 -2.82 13.77
CA GLU A 33 8.11 -2.08 14.95
C GLU A 33 8.86 -0.80 14.58
N VAL A 34 9.63 -0.84 13.49
CA VAL A 34 10.33 0.33 12.95
C VAL A 34 9.31 1.31 12.39
N LEU A 35 8.34 0.80 11.62
CA LEU A 35 7.26 1.62 11.09
C LEU A 35 6.43 2.28 12.20
N GLN A 36 6.12 1.55 13.29
CA GLN A 36 5.43 2.10 14.45
C GLN A 36 6.15 3.31 15.04
N LYS A 37 7.49 3.22 15.21
CA LYS A 37 8.32 4.31 15.72
C LYS A 37 8.33 5.50 14.76
N VAL A 38 8.49 5.26 13.46
CA VAL A 38 8.47 6.30 12.42
C VAL A 38 7.12 7.03 12.38
N MET A 39 6.02 6.31 12.56
CA MET A 39 4.67 6.89 12.56
C MET A 39 4.26 7.53 13.89
N GLY A 40 5.07 7.40 14.95
CA GLY A 40 4.77 7.92 16.28
C GLY A 40 3.59 7.21 16.97
N HIS A 41 3.31 5.95 16.63
CA HIS A 41 2.20 5.23 17.25
C HIS A 41 2.55 4.72 18.65
N ALA A 42 1.77 5.13 19.65
CA ALA A 42 1.95 4.68 21.03
C ALA A 42 1.71 3.18 21.25
N ARG A 43 0.89 2.54 20.39
CA ARG A 43 0.53 1.12 20.49
C ARG A 43 0.79 0.40 19.17
N LEU A 44 1.49 -0.73 19.22
CA LEU A 44 1.77 -1.56 18.05
C LEU A 44 0.49 -2.03 17.34
N GLN A 45 -0.59 -2.27 18.09
CA GLN A 45 -1.91 -2.66 17.58
C GLN A 45 -2.43 -1.73 16.47
N THR A 46 -2.16 -0.43 16.56
CA THR A 46 -2.60 0.55 15.55
C THR A 46 -1.81 0.48 14.24
N THR A 47 -0.63 -0.16 14.26
CA THR A 47 0.22 -0.37 13.07
C THR A 47 -0.01 -1.77 12.49
N LEU A 48 -0.40 -2.75 13.31
CA LEU A 48 -0.69 -4.12 12.86
C LEU A 48 -1.83 -4.22 11.84
N ILE A 49 -2.74 -3.24 11.79
CA ILE A 49 -3.79 -3.18 10.76
C ILE A 49 -3.22 -3.19 9.32
N TYR A 50 -2.01 -2.69 9.13
CA TYR A 50 -1.34 -2.66 7.82
C TYR A 50 -0.64 -3.98 7.49
N ALA A 51 -0.21 -4.74 8.50
CA ALA A 51 0.52 -5.99 8.33
C ALA A 51 -0.35 -7.07 7.65
N LYS A 52 -1.65 -7.11 7.99
CA LYS A 52 -2.59 -8.05 7.37
C LYS A 52 -2.70 -7.86 5.85
N ILE A 53 -2.70 -6.60 5.39
CA ILE A 53 -2.78 -6.27 3.95
C ILE A 53 -1.54 -6.77 3.21
N VAL A 54 -0.39 -6.72 3.86
CA VAL A 54 0.89 -7.17 3.29
C VAL A 54 0.97 -8.70 3.27
N GLU A 55 0.47 -9.37 4.30
CA GLU A 55 0.36 -10.83 4.35
C GLU A 55 -0.54 -11.34 3.21
N ASP A 56 -1.73 -10.75 3.03
CA ASP A 56 -2.63 -11.08 1.92
C ASP A 56 -1.94 -10.90 0.56
N PHE A 57 -1.15 -9.84 0.40
CA PHE A 57 -0.36 -9.60 -0.79
C PHE A 57 0.72 -10.67 -1.00
N GLN A 58 1.50 -11.00 0.03
CA GLN A 58 2.54 -12.04 -0.02
C GLN A 58 1.97 -13.41 -0.37
N HIS A 59 0.83 -13.78 0.22
CA HIS A 59 0.13 -15.03 -0.08
C HIS A 59 -0.33 -15.09 -1.54
N GLN A 60 -0.88 -13.99 -2.07
CA GLN A 60 -1.27 -13.91 -3.48
C GLN A 60 -0.07 -14.00 -4.42
N THR A 61 1.03 -13.33 -4.10
CA THR A 61 2.29 -13.40 -4.86
C THR A 61 2.85 -14.82 -4.85
N MET A 62 2.90 -15.47 -3.68
CA MET A 62 3.38 -16.86 -3.55
C MET A 62 2.53 -17.82 -4.39
N ARG A 63 1.21 -17.68 -4.34
CA ARG A 63 0.29 -18.48 -5.14
C ARG A 63 0.53 -18.31 -6.65
N ARG A 64 0.67 -17.07 -7.12
CA ARG A 64 0.95 -16.79 -8.55
C ARG A 64 2.26 -17.42 -9.02
N ILE A 65 3.31 -17.33 -8.21
CA ILE A 65 4.60 -17.97 -8.50
C ILE A 65 4.41 -19.49 -8.65
N TRP A 66 3.65 -20.10 -7.73
CA TRP A 66 3.39 -21.54 -7.75
C TRP A 66 2.54 -21.97 -8.95
N ASP A 67 1.60 -21.13 -9.37
CA ASP A 67 0.74 -21.35 -10.53
C ASP A 67 1.46 -21.09 -11.88
N GLY A 68 2.73 -20.66 -11.86
CA GLY A 68 3.55 -20.43 -13.05
C GLY A 68 3.27 -19.11 -13.77
N GLU A 69 2.50 -18.20 -13.16
CA GLU A 69 2.22 -16.89 -13.71
C GLU A 69 3.45 -15.97 -13.55
N PRO A 70 3.85 -15.23 -14.60
CA PRO A 70 4.98 -14.33 -14.52
C PRO A 70 4.70 -13.25 -13.48
N VAL A 71 5.50 -13.22 -12.42
CA VAL A 71 5.53 -12.08 -11.51
C VAL A 71 6.21 -10.95 -12.27
N ALA A 72 5.40 -10.10 -12.88
CA ALA A 72 5.90 -8.84 -13.42
C ALA A 72 6.73 -8.17 -12.31
N ALA A 73 8.02 -7.96 -12.59
CA ALA A 73 8.97 -7.28 -11.71
C ALA A 73 8.65 -5.77 -11.64
N GLU A 74 7.39 -5.39 -11.44
CA GLU A 74 6.88 -4.02 -11.57
C GLU A 74 6.56 -3.35 -10.24
N LEU A 75 7.14 -3.81 -9.13
CA LEU A 75 7.04 -3.09 -7.84
C LEU A 75 8.26 -2.20 -7.52
N ALA A 76 9.25 -2.17 -8.42
CA ALA A 76 10.38 -1.25 -8.34
C ALA A 76 10.34 -0.11 -9.38
N THR A 77 9.55 -0.22 -10.45
CA THR A 77 9.50 0.77 -11.55
C THR A 77 8.11 1.30 -11.87
N ALA A 78 7.11 1.06 -11.01
CA ALA A 78 5.84 1.76 -11.14
C ALA A 78 6.08 3.27 -10.95
N GLU A 79 6.04 3.99 -12.06
CA GLU A 79 6.10 5.45 -12.13
C GLU A 79 5.16 6.04 -11.08
N VAL A 80 5.74 6.58 -10.01
CA VAL A 80 4.98 7.15 -8.88
C VAL A 80 4.16 8.38 -9.30
N CYS A 81 4.33 8.89 -10.53
CA CYS A 81 3.49 9.96 -11.05
C CYS A 81 3.62 10.06 -12.58
N GLN A 82 2.86 9.27 -13.35
CA GLN A 82 2.40 9.77 -14.64
C GLN A 82 0.91 10.12 -14.51
N VAL A 83 0.64 11.35 -14.09
CA VAL A 83 -0.57 12.03 -14.54
C VAL A 83 -0.32 12.31 -16.01
N MET A 84 -0.75 11.41 -16.89
CA MET A 84 -0.83 11.70 -18.33
C MET A 84 -1.82 12.87 -18.48
N VAL A 85 -1.29 14.08 -18.55
CA VAL A 85 -2.03 15.24 -19.04
C VAL A 85 -2.20 15.02 -20.54
N ALA A 86 -3.37 14.51 -20.92
CA ALA A 86 -3.78 14.52 -22.31
C ALA A 86 -4.02 15.99 -22.72
N ALA A 87 -3.23 16.46 -23.67
CA ALA A 87 -3.48 17.69 -24.43
C ALA A 87 -4.53 17.44 -25.51
#